data_AF-R9TCW5-F1
#
_entry.id   AF-R9TCW5-F1
#
_cell.length_a   1.000
_cell.length_b   1.000
_cell.length_c   1.000
_cell.angle_alpha   90.00
_cell.angle_beta   90.00
_cell.angle_gamma   90.00
#
_symmetry.space_group_name_H-M   'P 1'
#
loop_
_entity.id
_entity.type
_entity.pdbx_description
1 polymer ?
#
loop_
_entity_poly.entity_id
_entity_poly.type
_entity_poly.pdbx_seq_one_letter_code
_entity_poly.pdbx_strand_id
1 'polypeptide(L)'
;NSEQNHAWHPSNYSRKFLGLVTLQEALSHSLNLATINLSDQLGFEKIYQSLSDMGFKNLPKDLSIVLGSFAISPIEAAEKYSLFSNYGTMLKPMLIESITNQQNNIKTFTPIETKKITSKEQAFLTLSVLMNAVENGTGSLARIKG
;
A
#
# COMPACT_ATOMS: atom_id res chain seq x y z
N ASN A 1 -26.95 29.78 10.40
CA ASN A 1 -26.08 28.94 9.55
C ASN A 1 -24.83 28.58 10.32
N SER A 2 -24.90 27.54 11.15
CA SER A 2 -23.72 26.95 11.80
C SER A 2 -23.34 25.70 11.01
N GLU A 3 -22.46 25.85 10.01
CA GLU A 3 -21.73 24.69 9.51
C GLU A 3 -20.95 24.14 10.70
N GLN A 4 -21.41 23.00 11.22
CA GLN A 4 -20.66 22.24 12.22
C GLN A 4 -19.36 21.81 11.53
N ASN A 5 -18.30 22.56 11.78
CA ASN A 5 -16.93 22.13 11.52
C ASN A 5 -16.69 20.90 12.40
N HIS A 6 -17.06 19.72 11.89
CA HIS A 6 -16.76 18.44 12.51
C HIS A 6 -15.25 18.28 12.48
N ALA A 7 -14.59 18.71 13.55
CA ALA A 7 -13.16 18.49 13.73
C ALA A 7 -12.88 16.99 13.65
N TRP A 8 -12.01 16.62 12.71
CA TRP A 8 -11.63 15.24 12.47
C TRP A 8 -10.72 14.75 13.60
N HIS A 9 -11.19 13.76 14.36
CA HIS A 9 -10.50 13.19 15.52
C HIS A 9 -10.23 11.69 15.28
N PRO A 10 -9.18 11.34 14.52
CA PRO A 10 -8.82 9.95 14.31
C PRO A 10 -8.35 9.31 15.63
N SER A 11 -8.51 8.00 15.75
CA SER A 11 -8.03 7.24 16.91
C SER A 11 -7.45 5.91 16.48
N ASN A 12 -6.53 5.38 17.28
CA ASN A 12 -6.06 4.01 17.11
C ASN A 12 -7.19 3.02 17.39
N TYR A 13 -7.22 1.89 16.69
CA TYR A 13 -8.24 0.85 16.89
C TYR A 13 -8.35 0.39 18.36
N SER A 14 -7.22 0.26 19.05
CA SER A 14 -7.16 -0.12 20.47
C SER A 14 -7.68 0.95 21.44
N ARG A 15 -7.96 2.17 20.94
CA ARG A 15 -8.24 3.40 21.72
C ARG A 15 -7.18 3.76 22.76
N LYS A 16 -6.02 3.10 22.73
CA LYS A 16 -4.88 3.40 23.61
C LYS A 16 -3.92 4.34 22.88
N PHE A 17 -3.43 5.32 23.64
CA PHE A 17 -2.33 6.17 23.23
C PHE A 17 -1.02 5.54 23.71
N LEU A 18 -0.14 5.21 22.78
CA LEU A 18 1.13 4.50 23.07
C LEU A 18 2.31 5.47 23.24
N GLY A 19 2.11 6.78 23.13
CA GLY A 19 3.20 7.76 23.19
C GLY A 19 4.09 7.69 21.96
N LEU A 20 5.40 7.86 22.17
CA LEU A 20 6.40 7.70 21.12
C LEU A 20 6.64 6.22 20.84
N VAL A 21 6.53 5.86 19.57
CA VAL A 21 6.76 4.51 19.06
C VAL A 21 7.75 4.56 17.90
N THR A 22 8.43 3.46 17.61
CA THR A 22 9.28 3.37 16.42
C THR A 22 8.42 3.31 15.16
N LEU A 23 9.00 3.65 14.00
CA LEU A 23 8.29 3.55 12.72
C LEU A 23 7.88 2.09 12.41
N GLN A 24 8.73 1.13 12.75
CA GLN A 24 8.42 -0.28 12.59
C GLN A 24 7.20 -0.67 13.43
N GLU A 25 7.19 -0.34 14.72
CA GLU A 25 6.07 -0.60 15.63
C GLU A 25 4.77 0.03 15.11
N ALA A 26 4.84 1.31 14.72
CA ALA A 26 3.71 2.06 14.20
C ALA A 26 3.05 1.36 13.00
N LEU A 27 3.85 0.91 12.04
CA LEU A 27 3.35 0.31 10.80
C LEU A 27 2.98 -1.16 10.98
N SER A 28 3.74 -1.94 11.76
CA SER A 28 3.45 -3.36 12.01
C SER A 28 2.19 -3.57 12.84
N HIS A 29 1.83 -2.61 13.70
CA HIS A 29 0.57 -2.60 14.46
C HIS A 29 -0.52 -1.72 13.86
N SER A 30 -0.29 -1.13 12.67
CA SER A 30 -1.26 -0.29 11.96
C SER A 30 -1.84 0.86 12.83
N LEU A 31 -0.94 1.60 13.49
CA LEU A 31 -1.31 2.68 14.41
C LEU A 31 -1.68 3.97 13.68
N ASN A 32 -2.97 4.21 13.50
CA ASN A 32 -3.51 5.41 12.84
C ASN A 32 -2.86 6.73 13.28
N LEU A 33 -2.77 6.99 14.59
CA LEU A 33 -2.26 8.27 15.09
C LEU A 33 -0.79 8.50 14.73
N ALA A 34 0.03 7.44 14.74
CA ALA A 34 1.43 7.53 14.36
C ALA A 34 1.58 7.76 12.85
N THR A 35 0.78 7.07 12.03
CA THR A 35 0.78 7.24 10.56
C THR A 35 0.34 8.64 10.16
N ILE A 36 -0.65 9.22 10.84
CA ILE A 36 -1.11 10.59 10.61
C ILE A 36 -0.03 11.60 10.99
N ASN A 37 0.59 11.45 12.17
CA ASN A 37 1.67 12.34 12.61
C ASN A 37 2.87 12.30 11.65
N LEU A 38 3.28 11.11 11.21
CA LEU A 38 4.31 10.97 10.19
C LEU A 38 3.92 11.68 8.88
N SER A 39 2.66 11.57 8.48
CA SER A 39 2.17 12.16 7.24
C SER A 39 2.15 13.69 7.29
N ASP A 40 1.80 14.26 8.43
CA ASP A 40 1.88 15.70 8.69
C ASP A 40 3.34 16.19 8.58
N GLN A 41 4.29 15.46 9.18
CA GLN A 41 5.73 15.79 9.09
C GLN A 41 6.29 15.70 7.66
N LEU A 42 5.81 14.76 6.85
CA LEU A 42 6.24 14.59 5.45
C LEU A 42 5.58 15.59 4.50
N GLY A 43 4.39 16.07 4.85
CA GLY A 43 3.53 16.91 4.02
C GLY A 43 2.59 16.10 3.12
N PHE A 44 1.31 16.49 3.13
CA PHE A 44 0.24 15.84 2.37
C PHE A 44 0.52 15.75 0.86
N GLU A 45 0.95 16.84 0.23
CA GLU A 45 1.18 16.91 -1.22
C GLU A 45 2.20 15.87 -1.70
N LYS A 46 3.26 15.63 -0.92
CA LYS A 46 4.28 14.64 -1.24
C LYS A 46 3.70 13.22 -1.26
N ILE A 47 2.81 12.92 -0.32
CA ILE A 47 2.14 11.62 -0.21
C ILE A 47 1.15 11.46 -1.36
N TYR A 48 0.34 12.49 -1.63
CA TYR A 48 -0.62 12.49 -2.72
C TYR A 48 0.05 12.27 -4.09
N GLN A 49 1.16 12.98 -4.34
CA GLN A 49 1.92 12.81 -5.58
C GLN A 49 2.54 11.42 -5.68
N SER A 50 3.08 10.88 -4.58
CA SER A 50 3.66 9.53 -4.56
C SER A 50 2.62 8.45 -4.91
N LEU A 51 1.41 8.55 -4.36
CA LEU A 51 0.31 7.65 -4.71
C LEU A 51 -0.13 7.85 -6.18
N SER A 52 -0.21 9.09 -6.65
CA SER A 52 -0.52 9.37 -8.06
C SER A 52 0.52 8.77 -9.01
N ASP A 53 1.81 8.88 -8.67
CA ASP A 53 2.92 8.31 -9.43
C ASP A 53 2.90 6.77 -9.43
N MET A 54 2.41 6.15 -8.35
CA MET A 54 2.14 4.71 -8.30
C MET A 54 0.92 4.29 -9.12
N GLY A 55 0.17 5.25 -9.68
CA GLY A 55 -0.98 5.01 -10.55
C GLY A 55 -2.29 4.77 -9.81
N PHE A 56 -2.39 5.18 -8.54
CA PHE A 56 -3.67 5.24 -7.85
C PHE A 56 -4.56 6.32 -8.50
N LYS A 57 -5.86 6.05 -8.59
CA LYS A 57 -6.85 6.93 -9.22
C LYS A 57 -7.92 7.33 -8.21
N ASN A 58 -8.65 8.41 -8.48
CA ASN A 58 -9.76 8.89 -7.66
C ASN A 58 -9.39 9.11 -6.18
N LEU A 59 -8.18 9.61 -5.94
CA LEU A 59 -7.67 9.85 -4.60
C LEU A 59 -8.35 11.06 -3.94
N PRO A 60 -8.90 10.92 -2.72
CA PRO A 60 -9.40 12.05 -1.93
C PRO A 60 -8.30 13.09 -1.70
N LYS A 61 -8.67 14.37 -1.76
CA LYS A 61 -7.75 15.51 -1.56
C LYS A 61 -7.75 15.98 -0.10
N ASP A 62 -7.66 15.04 0.83
CA ASP A 62 -7.63 15.30 2.26
C ASP A 62 -6.85 14.21 3.00
N LEU A 63 -6.50 14.46 4.26
CA LEU A 63 -5.61 13.62 5.04
C LEU A 63 -6.15 12.20 5.31
N SER A 64 -7.45 11.95 5.09
CA SER A 64 -8.03 10.61 5.25
C SER A 64 -7.41 9.59 4.30
N ILE A 65 -6.82 10.04 3.18
CA ILE A 65 -6.11 9.16 2.22
C ILE A 65 -4.99 8.34 2.88
N VAL A 66 -4.35 8.91 3.91
CA VAL A 66 -3.27 8.27 4.68
C VAL A 66 -3.78 7.03 5.42
N LEU A 67 -5.08 7.00 5.74
CA LEU A 67 -5.75 5.87 6.37
C LEU A 67 -6.49 4.98 5.36
N GLY A 68 -6.32 5.21 4.05
CA GLY A 68 -6.91 4.38 3.01
C GLY A 68 -8.37 4.68 2.70
N SER A 69 -8.82 5.93 2.76
CA SER A 69 -10.20 6.35 2.41
C SER A 69 -10.57 6.24 0.92
N PHE A 70 -9.81 5.47 0.13
CA PHE A 70 -10.03 5.21 -1.28
C PHE A 70 -10.19 3.71 -1.53
N ALA A 71 -10.91 3.36 -2.60
CA ALA A 71 -11.14 1.98 -2.99
C ALA A 71 -10.31 1.61 -4.22
N ILE A 72 -9.78 0.38 -4.23
CA ILE A 72 -9.14 -0.26 -5.38
C ILE A 72 -9.65 -1.69 -5.49
N SER A 73 -9.60 -2.25 -6.70
CA SER A 73 -9.91 -3.67 -6.90
C SER A 73 -8.83 -4.59 -6.32
N PRO A 74 -9.13 -5.87 -6.02
CA PRO A 74 -8.13 -6.82 -5.54
C PRO A 74 -6.95 -7.00 -6.50
N ILE A 75 -7.19 -6.93 -7.81
CA ILE A 75 -6.12 -7.06 -8.82
C ILE A 75 -5.20 -5.83 -8.84
N GLU A 76 -5.76 -4.62 -8.65
CA GLU A 76 -4.96 -3.42 -8.46
C GLU A 76 -4.16 -3.48 -7.16
N ALA A 77 -4.76 -3.96 -6.05
CA ALA A 77 -4.03 -4.16 -4.81
C ALA A 77 -2.84 -5.12 -4.99
N ALA A 78 -3.06 -6.26 -5.63
CA ALA A 78 -2.00 -7.22 -5.95
C ALA A 78 -0.90 -6.60 -6.84
N GLU A 79 -1.28 -5.82 -7.86
CA GLU A 79 -0.33 -5.04 -8.67
C GLU A 79 0.51 -4.11 -7.79
N LYS A 80 -0.12 -3.30 -6.92
CA LYS A 80 0.62 -2.32 -6.11
C LYS A 80 1.54 -3.00 -5.09
N TYR A 81 1.09 -4.09 -4.46
CA TYR A 81 1.91 -4.85 -3.51
C TYR A 81 3.06 -5.62 -4.17
N SER A 82 2.97 -5.94 -5.47
CA SER A 82 4.07 -6.56 -6.22
C SER A 82 5.35 -5.73 -6.18
N LEU A 83 5.24 -4.42 -5.93
CA LEU A 83 6.37 -3.51 -5.72
C LEU A 83 7.39 -4.05 -4.71
N PHE A 84 6.90 -4.60 -3.59
CA PHE A 84 7.75 -4.98 -2.48
C PHE A 84 8.41 -6.34 -2.69
N SER A 85 7.67 -7.32 -3.23
CA SER A 85 8.23 -8.63 -3.57
C SER A 85 9.25 -8.57 -4.70
N ASN A 86 9.18 -7.53 -5.54
CA ASN A 86 10.11 -7.29 -6.64
C ASN A 86 11.09 -6.13 -6.36
N TYR A 87 11.38 -5.85 -5.08
CA TYR A 87 12.42 -4.90 -4.64
C TYR A 87 12.37 -3.53 -5.32
N GLY A 88 11.20 -2.92 -5.41
CA GLY A 88 11.02 -1.55 -5.91
C GLY A 88 10.52 -1.46 -7.35
N THR A 89 10.23 -2.60 -8.00
CA THR A 89 9.58 -2.65 -9.32
C THR A 89 8.16 -3.18 -9.23
N MET A 90 7.19 -2.40 -9.67
CA MET A 90 5.79 -2.82 -9.78
C MET A 90 5.56 -3.59 -11.08
N LEU A 91 4.80 -4.68 -11.03
CA LEU A 91 4.45 -5.53 -12.17
C LEU A 91 2.95 -5.48 -12.45
N LYS A 92 2.56 -5.14 -13.69
CA LYS A 92 1.17 -5.21 -14.13
C LYS A 92 0.75 -6.68 -14.28
N PRO A 93 -0.34 -7.13 -13.61
CA PRO A 93 -0.79 -8.51 -13.71
C PRO A 93 -1.15 -8.89 -15.14
N MET A 94 -0.67 -10.05 -15.59
CA MET A 94 -1.00 -10.65 -16.88
C MET A 94 -1.93 -11.84 -16.64
N LEU A 95 -3.12 -11.81 -17.23
CA LEU A 95 -4.12 -12.88 -17.08
C LEU A 95 -4.09 -13.92 -18.20
N ILE A 96 -3.59 -13.54 -19.38
CA ILE A 96 -3.56 -14.38 -20.58
C ILE A 96 -2.13 -14.43 -21.08
N GLU A 97 -1.51 -15.60 -20.99
CA GLU A 97 -0.15 -15.84 -21.50
C GLU A 97 -0.15 -16.14 -23.00
N SER A 98 -1.12 -16.92 -23.48
CA SER A 98 -1.26 -17.24 -24.89
C SER A 98 -2.71 -17.57 -25.26
N ILE A 99 -3.00 -17.52 -26.56
CA ILE A 99 -4.26 -17.97 -27.15
C ILE A 99 -3.92 -18.91 -28.29
N THR A 100 -4.50 -20.11 -28.26
CA THR A 100 -4.40 -21.11 -29.34
C THR A 100 -5.73 -21.20 -30.07
N ASN A 101 -5.71 -21.10 -31.39
CA ASN A 101 -6.91 -21.24 -32.21
C ASN A 101 -7.15 -22.71 -32.66
N GLN A 102 -8.28 -22.97 -33.32
CA GLN A 102 -8.66 -24.31 -33.80
C GLN A 102 -7.72 -24.88 -34.87
N GLN A 103 -6.94 -24.02 -35.54
CA GLN A 103 -5.92 -24.40 -36.52
C GLN A 103 -4.54 -24.63 -35.88
N ASN A 104 -4.46 -24.71 -34.54
CA ASN A 104 -3.21 -24.82 -33.77
C ASN A 104 -2.24 -23.64 -33.92
N ASN A 105 -2.71 -22.47 -34.37
CA ASN A 105 -1.90 -21.26 -34.34
C ASN A 105 -1.89 -20.70 -32.92
N ILE A 106 -0.70 -20.47 -32.37
CA ILE A 106 -0.49 -19.94 -31.03
C ILE A 106 -0.09 -18.47 -31.16
N LYS A 107 -0.79 -17.61 -30.42
CA LYS A 107 -0.39 -16.23 -30.17
C LYS A 107 0.01 -16.09 -28.71
N THR A 108 1.28 -15.82 -28.46
CA THR A 108 1.82 -15.52 -27.13
C THR A 108 1.80 -14.02 -26.87
N PHE A 109 1.61 -13.63 -25.62
CA PHE A 109 1.68 -12.24 -25.16
C PHE A 109 2.96 -12.04 -24.34
N THR A 110 3.75 -11.00 -24.64
CA THR A 110 4.98 -10.66 -23.88
C THR A 110 5.37 -9.19 -24.15
N PRO A 111 6.01 -8.46 -23.20
CA PRO A 111 6.34 -8.79 -21.81
C PRO A 111 5.43 -8.10 -20.76
N ILE A 112 5.52 -8.58 -19.51
CA ILE A 112 4.88 -7.96 -18.33
C ILE A 112 5.30 -6.49 -18.27
N GLU A 113 4.32 -5.59 -18.29
CA GLU A 113 4.60 -4.16 -18.09
C GLU A 113 5.16 -3.96 -16.68
N THR A 114 6.34 -3.34 -16.60
CA THR A 114 7.02 -3.07 -15.33
C THR A 114 7.20 -1.57 -15.13
N LYS A 115 7.14 -1.14 -13.87
CA LYS A 115 7.37 0.25 -13.49
C LYS A 115 8.27 0.30 -12.25
N LYS A 116 9.49 0.84 -12.39
CA LYS A 116 10.37 1.09 -11.25
C LYS A 116 9.82 2.29 -10.46
N ILE A 117 9.55 2.09 -9.17
CA ILE A 117 8.98 3.12 -8.29
C ILE A 117 10.01 3.60 -7.28
N THR A 118 10.81 2.70 -6.71
CA THR A 118 11.74 3.03 -5.63
C THR A 118 13.03 2.20 -5.70
N SER A 119 14.00 2.54 -4.87
CA SER A 119 15.24 1.78 -4.74
C SER A 119 15.01 0.42 -4.07
N LYS A 120 15.94 -0.52 -4.27
CA LYS A 120 15.84 -1.86 -3.68
C LYS A 120 15.91 -1.78 -2.15
N GLU A 121 16.75 -0.89 -1.66
CA GLU A 121 17.02 -0.65 -0.24
C GLU A 121 15.78 -0.11 0.46
N GLN A 122 15.10 0.89 -0.13
CA GLN A 122 13.85 1.42 0.40
C GLN A 122 12.72 0.39 0.37
N ALA A 123 12.58 -0.35 -0.75
CA ALA A 123 11.59 -1.42 -0.85
C ALA A 123 11.84 -2.52 0.19
N PHE A 124 13.10 -2.88 0.44
CA PHE A 124 13.47 -3.88 1.44
C PHE A 124 13.14 -3.43 2.87
N LEU A 125 13.34 -2.16 3.22
CA LEU A 125 12.95 -1.63 4.53
C LEU A 125 11.43 -1.73 4.73
N THR A 126 10.63 -1.37 3.73
CA THR A 126 9.17 -1.53 3.81
C THR A 126 8.77 -3.00 3.86
N LEU A 127 9.39 -3.87 3.06
CA LEU A 127 9.17 -5.31 3.10
C LEU A 127 9.46 -5.89 4.50
N SER A 128 10.51 -5.42 5.17
CA SER A 128 10.87 -5.83 6.53
C SER A 128 9.78 -5.48 7.55
N VAL A 129 9.17 -4.31 7.41
CA VAL A 129 8.02 -3.89 8.23
C VAL A 129 6.78 -4.74 7.94
N LEU A 130 6.50 -5.04 6.67
CA LEU A 130 5.39 -5.90 6.25
C LEU A 130 5.55 -7.34 6.76
N MET A 131 6.78 -7.89 6.73
CA MET A 131 7.08 -9.19 7.34
C MET A 131 6.82 -9.16 8.85
N ASN A 132 7.27 -8.11 9.54
CA ASN A 132 7.03 -7.98 10.98
C ASN A 132 5.53 -7.85 11.31
N ALA A 133 4.73 -7.22 10.44
CA ALA A 133 3.28 -7.18 10.59
C ALA A 133 2.64 -8.59 10.58
N VAL A 134 3.21 -9.54 9.83
CA VAL A 134 2.77 -10.95 9.80
C VAL A 134 3.37 -11.76 10.94
N GLU A 135 4.59 -11.46 11.38
CA GLU A 135 5.24 -12.24 12.44
C GLU A 135 4.71 -11.88 13.84
N ASN A 136 4.55 -10.57 14.10
CA ASN A 136 4.30 -10.01 15.43
C ASN A 136 3.13 -9.01 15.46
N GLY A 137 2.62 -8.60 14.30
CA GLY A 137 1.63 -7.54 14.18
C GLY A 137 0.21 -7.99 13.86
N THR A 138 -0.53 -7.09 13.20
CA THR A 138 -1.95 -7.27 12.86
C THR A 138 -2.21 -8.36 11.82
N GLY A 139 -1.19 -8.78 11.06
CA GLY A 139 -1.27 -9.82 10.05
C GLY A 139 -0.97 -11.24 10.56
N SER A 140 -0.79 -11.43 11.88
CA SER A 140 -0.36 -12.70 12.48
C SER A 140 -1.21 -13.91 12.12
N LEU A 141 -2.50 -13.74 11.85
CA LEU A 141 -3.39 -14.80 11.41
C LEU A 141 -3.16 -15.27 9.96
N ALA A 142 -2.51 -14.46 9.14
CA ALA A 142 -2.17 -14.80 7.75
C ALA A 142 -0.86 -15.61 7.64
N ARG A 143 -0.15 -15.85 8.75
CA ARG A 143 1.11 -16.59 8.76
C ARG A 143 0.87 -18.07 8.43
N ILE A 144 1.52 -18.56 7.36
CA ILE A 144 1.52 -19.96 6.96
C ILE A 144 2.75 -20.64 7.59
N LYS A 145 2.55 -21.81 8.22
CA LYS A 145 3.68 -22.64 8.67
C LYS A 145 4.34 -23.25 7.43
N GLY A 146 5.64 -22.98 7.26
CA GLY A 146 6.46 -23.62 6.23
C GLY A 146 6.60 -25.12 6.46
#